data_AF-A0A392U9A3-F1
#
_entry.id   AF-A0A392U9A3-F1
#
_cell.length_a   1.000
_cell.length_b   1.000
_cell.length_c   1.000
_cell.angle_alpha   90.00
_cell.angle_beta   90.00
_cell.angle_gamma   90.00
#
_symmetry.space_group_name_H-M   'P 1'
#
loop_
_entity.id
_entity.type
_entity.pdbx_description
1 polymer ?
#
loop_
_entity_poly.entity_id
_entity_poly.type
_entity_poly.pdbx_seq_one_letter_code
_entity_poly.pdbx_strand_id
1 'polypeptide(L)'
;PVLDQTSPFYVHPSDGPSSVAVTLVLTGSNYHSWARSMRRTLGGKMKFDFVDDSIPVPIDPFDPSLRAWNRCNMLVHSWIL
;
A
#
# COMPACT_ATOMS: atom_id res chain seq x y z
N PRO A 1 0.01 -17.88 -16.39
CA PRO A 1 -0.13 -17.93 -14.91
C PRO A 1 -1.39 -17.16 -14.48
N VAL A 2 -2.27 -17.78 -13.70
CA VAL A 2 -3.42 -17.09 -13.10
C VAL A 2 -2.87 -16.13 -12.04
N LEU A 3 -3.30 -14.86 -12.09
CA LEU A 3 -2.99 -13.89 -11.04
C LEU A 3 -3.73 -14.30 -9.76
N ASP A 4 -2.98 -14.61 -8.71
CA ASP A 4 -3.55 -14.84 -7.39
C ASP A 4 -3.98 -13.50 -6.79
N GLN A 5 -5.30 -13.28 -6.75
CA GLN A 5 -5.92 -12.07 -6.21
C GLN A 5 -5.83 -11.98 -4.68
N THR A 6 -5.48 -13.09 -4.02
CA THR A 6 -5.29 -13.13 -2.56
C THR A 6 -3.86 -12.80 -2.17
N SER A 7 -2.94 -12.75 -3.15
CA SER A 7 -1.56 -12.36 -2.89
C SER A 7 -1.50 -10.92 -2.39
N PRO A 8 -0.74 -10.63 -1.32
CA PRO A 8 -0.52 -9.26 -0.88
C PRO A 8 0.20 -8.40 -1.93
N PHE A 9 0.86 -9.03 -2.90
CA PHE A 9 1.53 -8.36 -4.02
C PHE A 9 0.62 -8.12 -5.23
N TYR A 10 -0.64 -8.58 -5.19
CA TYR A 10 -1.60 -8.30 -6.24
C TYR A 10 -1.89 -6.80 -6.31
N VAL A 11 -1.91 -6.26 -7.53
CA VAL A 11 -2.29 -4.87 -7.81
C VAL A 11 -3.39 -4.93 -8.84
N HIS A 12 -4.59 -4.48 -8.48
CA HIS A 12 -5.73 -4.52 -9.38
C HIS A 12 -5.47 -3.56 -10.56
N PRO A 13 -5.94 -3.85 -11.78
CA PRO A 13 -5.75 -2.93 -12.92
C PRO A 13 -6.30 -1.52 -12.72
N SER A 14 -7.28 -1.34 -11.82
CA SER A 14 -7.80 -0.02 -11.45
C SER A 14 -6.98 0.70 -10.37
N ASP A 15 -5.99 0.04 -9.77
CA ASP A 15 -5.18 0.60 -8.71
C ASP A 15 -4.04 1.43 -9.31
N GLY A 16 -4.36 2.69 -9.62
CA GLY A 16 -3.40 3.72 -9.98
C GLY A 16 -3.07 4.68 -8.83
N PRO A 17 -2.13 5.62 -9.03
CA PRO A 17 -1.78 6.63 -8.03
C PRO A 17 -2.97 7.46 -7.52
N SER A 18 -3.99 7.68 -8.37
CA SER A 18 -5.21 8.42 -8.01
C SER A 18 -6.35 7.54 -7.48
N SER A 19 -6.16 6.22 -7.39
CA SER A 19 -7.22 5.29 -6.99
C SER A 19 -7.57 5.34 -5.50
N VAL A 20 -6.72 6.00 -4.71
CA VAL A 20 -6.93 6.33 -3.31
C VAL A 20 -6.87 7.84 -3.18
N ALA A 21 -7.97 8.43 -2.72
CA ALA A 21 -8.00 9.84 -2.34
C ALA A 21 -7.99 9.92 -0.82
N VAL A 22 -6.87 10.38 -0.25
CA VAL A 22 -6.82 10.73 1.16
C VAL A 22 -7.41 12.13 1.28
N THR A 23 -8.68 12.21 1.66
CA THR A 23 -9.43 13.47 1.72
C THR A 23 -8.93 14.43 2.80
N LEU A 24 -8.13 13.94 3.75
CA LEU A 24 -7.57 14.72 4.85
C LEU A 24 -6.09 14.97 4.56
N VAL A 25 -5.72 16.22 4.30
CA VAL A 25 -4.30 16.62 4.31
C VAL A 25 -3.80 16.57 5.75
N LEU A 26 -2.65 15.96 6.00
CA LEU A 26 -2.07 15.88 7.34
C LEU A 26 -1.57 17.27 7.78
N THR A 27 -2.14 17.80 8.87
CA THR A 27 -1.79 19.10 9.45
C THR A 27 -1.18 18.97 10.86
N GLY A 28 -0.86 17.75 11.28
CA GLY A 28 -0.37 17.42 12.62
C GLY A 28 -1.50 17.23 13.63
N SER A 29 -2.32 18.25 13.86
CA SER A 29 -3.44 18.18 14.83
C SER A 29 -4.51 17.14 14.46
N ASN A 30 -4.62 16.80 13.17
CA ASN A 30 -5.57 15.81 12.67
C ASN A 30 -5.01 14.39 12.56
N TYR A 31 -3.83 14.10 13.11
CA TYR A 31 -3.14 12.82 12.94
C TYR A 31 -4.03 11.60 13.22
N HIS A 32 -4.80 11.59 14.30
CA HIS A 32 -5.68 10.46 14.61
C HIS A 32 -6.75 10.21 13.55
N SER A 33 -7.37 11.28 13.04
CA SER A 33 -8.37 11.19 11.98
C SER A 33 -7.73 10.78 10.65
N TRP A 34 -6.57 11.35 10.35
CA TRP A 34 -5.78 11.01 9.17
C TRP A 34 -5.36 9.54 9.19
N ALA A 35 -4.74 9.06 10.27
CA ALA A 35 -4.27 7.68 10.41
C ALA A 35 -5.42 6.67 10.32
N ARG A 36 -6.58 6.99 10.92
CA ARG A 36 -7.79 6.16 10.80
C ARG A 36 -8.33 6.13 9.37
N SER A 37 -8.25 7.25 8.65
CA SER A 37 -8.63 7.29 7.23
C SER A 37 -7.68 6.43 6.40
N MET A 38 -6.36 6.61 6.59
CA MET A 38 -5.32 5.85 5.89
C MET A 38 -5.45 4.35 6.10
N ARG A 39 -5.61 3.91 7.36
CA ARG A 39 -5.79 2.50 7.67
C ARG A 39 -6.99 1.89 6.95
N ARG A 40 -8.11 2.61 6.87
CA ARG A 40 -9.31 2.14 6.16
C ARG A 40 -9.09 2.08 4.65
N THR A 41 -8.52 3.13 4.07
CA THR A 41 -8.33 3.18 2.62
C THR A 41 -7.31 2.16 2.13
N LEU A 42 -6.16 2.03 2.83
CA LEU A 42 -5.16 1.01 2.52
C LEU A 42 -5.67 -0.41 2.81
N GLY A 43 -6.43 -0.59 3.89
CA GLY A 43 -7.07 -1.87 4.21
C GLY A 43 -8.03 -2.33 3.11
N GLY A 44 -8.82 -1.42 2.54
CA GLY A 44 -9.69 -1.72 1.40
C GLY A 44 -8.94 -2.11 0.11
N LYS A 45 -7.65 -1.79 0.02
CA LYS A 45 -6.75 -2.19 -1.07
C LYS A 45 -5.86 -3.38 -0.71
N MET A 46 -5.97 -3.93 0.50
CA MET A 46 -5.06 -4.96 1.04
C MET A 46 -3.60 -4.50 1.02
N LYS A 47 -3.35 -3.22 1.30
CA LYS A 47 -2.00 -2.62 1.32
C LYS A 47 -1.59 -2.05 2.67
N PHE A 48 -2.42 -2.18 3.70
CA PHE A 48 -2.07 -1.69 5.03
C PHE A 48 -0.85 -2.42 5.61
N ASP A 49 -0.69 -3.69 5.26
CA ASP A 49 0.38 -4.57 5.72
C ASP A 49 1.79 -4.13 5.26
N PHE A 50 1.88 -3.22 4.27
CA PHE A 50 3.13 -2.57 3.85
C PHE A 50 3.52 -1.39 4.74
N VAL A 51 2.57 -0.85 5.53
CA VAL A 51 2.76 0.33 6.38
C VAL A 51 2.94 -0.05 7.84
N ASP A 52 2.34 -1.15 8.29
CA ASP A 52 2.50 -1.66 9.66
C ASP A 52 3.63 -2.69 9.80
N ASP A 53 4.46 -2.83 8.76
CA ASP A 53 5.59 -3.76 8.66
C ASP A 53 5.23 -5.25 8.76
N SER A 54 3.95 -5.62 8.61
CA SER A 54 3.55 -7.04 8.53
C SER A 54 4.14 -7.75 7.31
N ILE A 55 4.40 -7.02 6.23
CA ILE A 55 5.14 -7.49 5.05
C ILE A 55 6.51 -6.81 5.03
N PRO A 56 7.57 -7.47 5.54
CA PRO A 56 8.89 -6.89 5.57
C PRO A 56 9.47 -6.71 4.17
N VAL A 57 10.38 -5.76 4.04
CA VAL A 57 11.19 -5.59 2.82
C VAL A 57 12.00 -6.86 2.58
N PRO A 58 11.94 -7.48 1.37
CA PRO A 58 12.83 -8.58 1.03
C PRO A 58 14.30 -8.14 1.08
N ILE A 59 15.11 -8.86 1.85
CA ILE A 59 16.52 -8.50 2.10
C ILE A 59 17.42 -9.03 0.98
N ASP A 60 17.05 -10.17 0.37
CA ASP A 60 17.79 -10.78 -0.72
C ASP A 60 17.48 -10.06 -2.06
N PRO A 61 18.49 -9.46 -2.73
CA PRO A 61 18.32 -8.84 -4.04
C PRO A 61 17.81 -9.80 -5.12
N PHE A 62 17.99 -11.10 -4.94
CA PHE A 62 17.57 -12.15 -5.88
C PHE A 62 16.20 -12.75 -5.55
N ASP A 63 15.54 -12.30 -4.48
CA ASP A 63 14.19 -12.73 -4.14
C ASP A 63 13.21 -12.35 -5.28
N PRO A 64 12.50 -13.31 -5.88
CA PRO A 64 11.54 -13.03 -6.95
C PRO A 64 10.40 -12.09 -6.53
N SER A 65 10.10 -11.99 -5.23
CA SER A 65 9.09 -11.11 -4.66
C SER A 65 9.53 -9.64 -4.57
N LEU A 66 10.84 -9.34 -4.57
CA LEU A 66 11.37 -7.98 -4.38
C LEU A 66 10.80 -6.98 -5.39
N ARG A 67 10.69 -7.38 -6.67
CA ARG A 67 10.10 -6.53 -7.70
C ARG A 67 8.63 -6.22 -7.43
N ALA A 68 7.87 -7.23 -6.98
CA ALA A 68 6.45 -7.10 -6.71
C ALA A 68 6.20 -6.29 -5.43
N TRP A 69 7.03 -6.48 -4.41
CA TRP A 69 7.07 -5.68 -3.19
C TRP A 69 7.34 -4.20 -3.52
N ASN A 70 8.38 -3.91 -4.30
CA ASN A 70 8.73 -2.54 -4.71
C ASN A 70 7.58 -1.85 -5.46
N ARG A 71 6.92 -2.54 -6.38
CA ARG A 71 5.75 -2.00 -7.09
C ARG A 71 4.63 -1.62 -6.12
N CYS A 72 4.32 -2.49 -5.16
CA CYS A 72 3.29 -2.22 -4.17
C CYS A 72 3.69 -1.06 -3.25
N ASN A 73 4.94 -1.03 -2.82
CA ASN A 73 5.46 0.04 -1.99
C ASN A 73 5.38 1.40 -2.70
N MET A 74 5.81 1.50 -3.96
CA MET A 74 5.69 2.73 -4.74
C MET A 74 4.23 3.22 -4.86
N LEU A 75 3.29 2.28 -5.01
CA LEU A 75 1.87 2.61 -5.07
C LEU A 75 1.34 3.12 -3.72
N VAL A 76 1.71 2.48 -2.61
CA VAL A 76 1.37 2.93 -1.26
C VAL A 76 1.93 4.33 -1.00
N HIS A 77 3.18 4.59 -1.38
CA HIS A 77 3.77 5.92 -1.30
C HIS A 77 2.98 6.96 -2.09
N SER A 78 2.53 6.62 -3.31
CA SER A 78 1.72 7.53 -4.13
C SER A 78 0.34 7.87 -3.55
N TRP A 79 -0.14 7.06 -2.59
CA TRP A 79 -1.40 7.29 -1.89
C TRP A 79 -1.23 8.03 -0.57
N ILE A 80 -0.02 8.03 0.01
CA ILE A 80 0.31 8.75 1.24
C ILE A 80 0.66 10.21 0.96
N LEU A 81 1.34 10.46 -0.17
CA LEU A 81 1.79 11.78 -0.62
C LEU A 81 0.65 12.57 -1.29
#